data_AF-A0A9N9IWG9-F1
#
_entry.id   AF-A0A9N9IWG9-F1
#
_cell.length_a   1.000
_cell.length_b   1.000
_cell.length_c   1.000
_cell.angle_alpha   90.00
_cell.angle_beta   90.00
_cell.angle_gamma   90.00
#
_symmetry.space_group_name_H-M   'P 1'
#
loop_
_entity.id
_entity.type
_entity.pdbx_description
1 polymer ?
#
loop_
_entity_poly.entity_id
_entity_poly.type
_entity_poly.pdbx_seq_one_letter_code
_entity_poly.pdbx_strand_id
1 'polypeptide(L)'
;MGLDELRLTEDEFKELTRKFTEYIGDEEEPFDIPNDLLESVYNSTRGHPHLVRRTLEYLQRQYLRGDRDDDLRRSIVSYDYFLEIQRTRVFDWMTKWQPTPFDTQFLKTAYDTLDDDSTFVVDTKTAEMQEALRRLTRSGLVTYSGRSRLQFAAPIVRIIMGQRLYTAPLDLETSNGSFEAFLQTSIERMRPSELRKSLSHGTNLRLIERAWQKAWMLAASTAIPGGHTISPDVGKVFGSSGFLDFYINGWLKWGVELMREGRRMGDHVSRFMPTGRYKQIPLSEWAIIDFRHNSLRPDFKTLNPNIWYALYADDYSTMTIIRYGKEEMLLTLRGDDPHLSPH
;
A
#
# COMPACT_ATOMS: atom_id res chain seq x y z
N MET A 1 -11.50 -8.22 27.54
CA MET A 1 -11.66 -7.00 26.75
C MET A 1 -10.83 -7.13 25.48
N GLY A 2 -11.47 -6.99 24.32
CA GLY A 2 -10.79 -7.01 23.02
C GLY A 2 -10.16 -5.65 22.71
N LEU A 3 -9.17 -5.60 21.80
CA LEU A 3 -8.57 -4.35 21.34
C LEU A 3 -9.62 -3.36 20.77
N ASP A 4 -10.69 -3.89 20.17
CA ASP A 4 -11.80 -3.09 19.62
C ASP A 4 -12.54 -2.28 20.70
N GLU A 5 -12.66 -2.83 21.91
CA GLU A 5 -13.29 -2.16 23.06
C GLU A 5 -12.38 -1.12 23.73
N LEU A 6 -11.08 -1.09 23.36
CA LEU A 6 -10.07 -0.18 23.89
C LEU A 6 -9.72 0.95 22.93
N ARG A 7 -10.34 0.99 21.74
CA ARG A 7 -10.16 2.07 20.78
C ARG A 7 -10.90 3.31 21.23
N LEU A 8 -10.28 4.46 20.99
CA LEU A 8 -10.96 5.74 21.12
C LEU A 8 -12.06 5.80 20.06
N THR A 9 -13.26 6.15 20.50
CA THR A 9 -14.30 6.68 19.62
C THR A 9 -13.86 8.00 19.00
N GLU A 10 -14.57 8.45 17.98
CA GLU A 10 -14.25 9.72 17.31
C GLU A 10 -14.36 10.91 18.29
N ASP A 11 -15.36 10.89 19.17
CA ASP A 11 -15.56 11.93 20.18
C ASP A 11 -14.46 11.90 21.25
N GLU A 12 -14.06 10.71 21.72
CA GLU A 12 -12.93 10.57 22.64
C GLU A 12 -11.61 11.00 22.01
N PHE A 13 -11.41 10.72 20.71
CA PHE A 13 -10.25 11.19 19.96
C PHE A 13 -10.23 12.71 19.84
N LYS A 14 -11.35 13.34 19.50
CA LYS A 14 -11.48 14.81 19.44
C LYS A 14 -11.20 15.45 20.79
N GLU A 15 -11.75 14.88 21.86
CA GLU A 15 -11.51 15.39 23.21
C GLU A 15 -10.06 15.20 23.67
N LEU A 16 -9.45 14.06 23.35
CA LEU A 16 -8.03 13.80 23.65
C LEU A 16 -7.11 14.76 22.90
N THR A 17 -7.37 14.97 21.61
CA THR A 17 -6.54 15.85 20.76
C THR A 17 -6.65 17.30 21.20
N ARG A 18 -7.87 17.78 21.50
CA ARG A 18 -8.09 19.11 22.08
C ARG A 18 -7.31 19.32 23.39
N LYS A 19 -7.41 18.37 24.33
CA LYS A 19 -6.64 18.43 25.58
C LYS A 19 -5.13 18.38 25.35
N PHE A 20 -4.68 17.60 24.37
CA PHE A 20 -3.27 17.51 24.01
C PHE A 20 -2.75 18.83 23.45
N THR A 21 -3.47 19.47 22.53
CA THR A 21 -3.08 20.76 21.96
C THR A 21 -3.11 21.89 22.98
N GLU A 22 -4.12 21.91 23.86
CA GLU A 22 -4.22 22.89 24.96
C GLU A 22 -3.12 22.72 26.02
N TYR A 23 -2.71 21.48 26.30
CA TYR A 23 -1.63 21.22 27.26
C TYR A 23 -0.25 21.60 26.72
N ILE A 24 -0.07 21.52 25.40
CA ILE A 24 1.22 21.75 24.74
C ILE A 24 1.37 23.19 24.22
N GLY A 25 0.31 23.80 23.73
CA GLY A 25 0.31 25.19 23.27
C GLY A 25 0.25 26.17 24.44
N ASP A 26 0.79 27.38 24.22
CA ASP A 26 0.63 28.53 25.11
C ASP A 26 -0.16 29.64 24.38
N GLU A 27 -0.63 30.66 25.09
CA GLU A 27 -1.42 31.77 24.53
C GLU A 27 -0.68 32.52 23.41
N GLU A 28 0.67 32.58 23.46
CA GLU A 28 1.50 33.25 22.46
C GLU A 28 1.88 32.37 21.26
N GLU A 29 1.98 31.05 21.46
CA GLU A 29 2.30 30.08 20.40
C GLU A 29 1.37 28.86 20.50
N PRO A 30 0.15 28.94 19.92
CA PRO A 30 -0.76 27.82 19.93
C PRO A 30 -0.18 26.66 19.11
N PHE A 31 -0.25 25.44 19.66
CA PHE A 31 0.03 24.22 18.91
C PHE A 31 -1.23 23.80 18.16
N ASP A 32 -1.34 24.25 16.92
CA ASP A 32 -2.49 23.93 16.06
C ASP A 32 -2.17 22.78 15.10
N ILE A 33 -3.09 21.83 15.02
CA ILE A 33 -3.03 20.71 14.08
C ILE A 33 -4.25 20.80 13.17
N PRO A 34 -4.08 20.91 11.85
CA PRO A 34 -5.20 20.98 10.92
C PRO A 34 -6.21 19.83 11.10
N ASN A 35 -7.51 20.13 11.05
CA ASN A 35 -8.57 19.14 11.29
C ASN A 35 -8.53 17.96 10.30
N ASP A 36 -8.18 18.22 9.04
CA ASP A 36 -8.01 17.17 8.02
C ASP A 36 -6.82 16.24 8.33
N LEU A 37 -5.77 16.79 8.95
CA LEU A 37 -4.65 16.01 9.46
C LEU A 37 -5.06 15.17 10.66
N LEU A 38 -5.84 15.72 11.61
CA LEU A 38 -6.39 14.96 12.73
C LEU A 38 -7.31 13.81 12.25
N GLU A 39 -8.13 14.06 11.23
CA GLU A 39 -8.95 13.03 10.59
C GLU A 39 -8.08 11.92 9.99
N SER A 40 -6.97 12.29 9.33
CA SER A 40 -5.99 11.33 8.79
C SER A 40 -5.31 10.51 9.89
N VAL A 41 -5.00 11.12 11.04
CA VAL A 41 -4.46 10.41 12.21
C VAL A 41 -5.48 9.43 12.76
N TYR A 42 -6.73 9.85 12.96
CA TYR A 42 -7.79 8.96 13.45
C TYR A 42 -8.01 7.79 12.50
N ASN A 43 -8.14 8.06 11.20
CA ASN A 43 -8.37 7.04 10.19
C ASN A 43 -7.21 6.04 10.08
N SER A 44 -5.96 6.51 10.10
CA SER A 44 -4.78 5.64 9.97
C SER A 44 -4.51 4.79 11.22
N THR A 45 -4.80 5.32 12.40
CA THR A 45 -4.61 4.64 13.70
C THR A 45 -5.85 3.90 14.18
N ARG A 46 -7.01 4.20 13.59
CA ARG A 46 -8.34 3.72 13.99
C ARG A 46 -8.62 3.89 15.49
N GLY A 47 -8.24 5.05 16.02
CA GLY A 47 -8.41 5.37 17.45
C GLY A 47 -7.54 4.52 18.39
N HIS A 48 -6.54 3.78 17.90
CA HIS A 48 -5.67 2.99 18.78
C HIS A 48 -4.89 3.93 19.72
N PRO A 49 -5.12 3.91 21.06
CA PRO A 49 -4.64 4.98 21.95
C PRO A 49 -3.13 5.20 21.90
N HIS A 50 -2.35 4.12 21.87
CA HIS A 50 -0.90 4.23 21.79
C HIS A 50 -0.41 4.78 20.44
N LEU A 51 -1.01 4.38 19.31
CA LEU A 51 -0.63 4.90 18.00
C LEU A 51 -1.01 6.37 17.88
N VAL A 52 -2.23 6.73 18.28
CA VAL A 52 -2.70 8.13 18.34
C VAL A 52 -1.72 8.98 19.13
N ARG A 53 -1.41 8.60 20.37
CA ARG A 53 -0.50 9.37 21.22
C ARG A 53 0.88 9.53 20.58
N ARG A 54 1.44 8.46 20.01
CA ARG A 54 2.77 8.51 19.39
C ARG A 54 2.80 9.35 18.12
N THR A 55 1.72 9.35 17.34
CA THR A 55 1.56 10.25 16.20
C THR A 55 1.47 11.71 16.64
N LEU A 56 0.72 12.03 17.70
CA LEU A 56 0.63 13.39 18.24
C LEU A 56 1.97 13.88 18.81
N GLU A 57 2.69 13.04 19.56
CA GLU A 57 4.04 13.32 20.05
C GLU A 57 5.03 13.56 18.91
N TYR A 58 4.88 12.85 17.78
CA TYR A 58 5.68 13.07 16.58
C TYR A 58 5.36 14.41 15.92
N LEU A 59 4.08 14.71 15.69
CA LEU A 59 3.61 15.97 15.10
C LEU A 59 4.06 17.18 15.92
N GLN A 60 3.97 17.09 17.24
CA GLN A 60 4.49 18.12 18.15
C GLN A 60 5.97 18.41 17.89
N ARG A 61 6.81 17.36 17.76
CA ARG A 61 8.24 17.56 17.50
C ARG A 61 8.51 18.21 16.16
N GLN A 62 7.73 17.88 15.13
CA GLN A 62 7.85 18.54 13.82
C GLN A 62 7.41 20.00 13.90
N TYR A 63 6.32 20.28 14.60
CA TYR A 63 5.87 21.64 14.85
C TYR A 63 6.92 22.48 15.57
N LEU A 64 7.55 21.93 16.61
CA LEU A 64 8.65 22.60 17.33
C LEU A 64 9.91 22.82 16.47
N ARG A 65 10.05 22.11 15.35
CA ARG A 65 11.12 22.33 14.35
C ARG A 65 10.77 23.39 13.30
N GLY A 66 9.55 23.91 13.33
CA GLY A 66 9.06 24.93 12.40
C GLY A 66 8.14 24.39 11.31
N ASP A 67 7.85 23.08 11.27
CA ASP A 67 6.92 22.53 10.28
C ASP A 67 5.51 23.06 10.54
N ARG A 68 4.80 23.45 9.49
CA ARG A 68 3.42 23.95 9.52
C ARG A 68 2.63 23.33 8.38
N ASP A 69 1.31 23.28 8.52
CA ASP A 69 0.36 22.88 7.48
C ASP A 69 0.80 21.66 6.63
N ASP A 70 1.19 21.90 5.38
CA ASP A 70 1.58 20.86 4.42
C ASP A 70 2.82 20.09 4.84
N ASP A 71 3.74 20.71 5.59
CA ASP A 71 4.94 20.01 6.07
C ASP A 71 4.57 19.04 7.19
N LEU A 72 3.63 19.41 8.08
CA LEU A 72 3.06 18.48 9.06
C LEU A 72 2.33 17.33 8.37
N ARG A 73 1.55 17.61 7.31
CA ARG A 73 0.88 16.56 6.51
C ARG A 73 1.89 15.61 5.87
N ARG A 74 2.97 16.15 5.29
CA ARG A 74 4.06 15.33 4.71
C ARG A 74 4.78 14.52 5.77
N SER A 75 4.88 15.05 6.99
CA SER A 75 5.61 14.39 8.06
C SER A 75 5.00 13.06 8.47
N ILE A 76 3.66 12.89 8.43
CA ILE A 76 2.98 11.64 8.82
C ILE A 76 2.99 10.56 7.74
N VAL A 77 3.52 10.86 6.57
CA VAL A 77 3.84 9.87 5.53
C VAL A 77 5.34 9.71 5.35
N SER A 78 6.17 10.41 6.13
CA SER A 78 7.62 10.34 5.96
C SER A 78 8.17 9.01 6.46
N TYR A 79 9.34 8.64 5.93
CA TYR A 79 10.09 7.49 6.43
C TYR A 79 10.37 7.59 7.94
N ASP A 80 10.70 8.78 8.43
CA ASP A 80 10.96 9.02 9.85
C ASP A 80 9.74 8.75 10.73
N TYR A 81 8.54 9.12 10.27
CA TYR A 81 7.31 8.80 10.97
C TYR A 81 7.07 7.29 11.01
N PHE A 82 7.22 6.61 9.87
CA PHE A 82 7.08 5.15 9.84
C PHE A 82 8.08 4.48 10.78
N LEU A 83 9.35 4.91 10.80
CA LEU A 83 10.34 4.40 11.75
C LEU A 83 9.94 4.63 13.21
N GLU A 84 9.40 5.82 13.52
CA GLU A 84 8.95 6.15 14.88
C GLU A 84 7.79 5.25 15.33
N ILE A 85 6.80 5.06 14.46
CA ILE A 85 5.64 4.19 14.72
C ILE A 85 6.08 2.73 14.85
N GLN A 86 6.99 2.28 13.99
CA GLN A 86 7.56 0.93 14.00
C GLN A 86 8.33 0.60 15.28
N ARG A 87 8.82 1.60 16.02
CA ARG A 87 9.47 1.43 17.34
C ARG A 87 8.49 1.30 18.50
N THR A 88 7.19 1.46 18.26
CA THR A 88 6.19 1.33 19.32
C THR A 88 5.94 -0.14 19.66
N ARG A 89 5.44 -0.40 20.88
CA ARG A 89 5.14 -1.77 21.33
C ARG A 89 4.10 -2.49 20.48
N VAL A 90 3.26 -1.74 19.77
CA VAL A 90 2.31 -2.29 18.79
C VAL A 90 3.03 -3.09 17.70
N PHE A 91 4.31 -2.77 17.46
CA PHE A 91 5.17 -3.43 16.49
C PHE A 91 6.30 -4.24 17.12
N ASP A 92 6.22 -4.60 18.41
CA ASP A 92 7.19 -5.51 19.05
C ASP A 92 7.29 -6.84 18.29
N TRP A 93 6.18 -7.28 17.66
CA TRP A 93 6.19 -8.44 16.79
C TRP A 93 7.17 -8.28 15.62
N MET A 94 7.44 -7.08 15.12
CA MET A 94 8.40 -6.92 14.03
C MET A 94 9.83 -7.30 14.42
N THR A 95 10.22 -7.12 15.67
CA THR A 95 11.59 -7.45 16.11
C THR A 95 11.65 -8.82 16.77
N LYS A 96 10.57 -9.26 17.42
CA LYS A 96 10.54 -10.47 18.26
C LYS A 96 9.79 -11.65 17.64
N TRP A 97 8.93 -11.42 16.66
CA TRP A 97 8.09 -12.47 16.08
C TRP A 97 8.78 -13.10 14.87
N GLN A 98 9.03 -14.40 14.98
CA GLN A 98 9.37 -15.27 13.85
C GLN A 98 8.07 -15.99 13.42
N PRO A 99 7.32 -15.45 12.44
CA PRO A 99 6.10 -16.10 11.99
C PRO A 99 6.41 -17.48 11.42
N THR A 100 5.59 -18.47 11.75
CA THR A 100 5.65 -19.77 11.05
C THR A 100 5.22 -19.57 9.59
N PRO A 101 5.59 -20.49 8.67
CA PRO A 101 5.06 -20.43 7.29
C PRO A 101 3.54 -20.35 7.23
N PHE A 102 2.86 -21.01 8.18
CA PHE A 102 1.41 -20.93 8.33
C PHE A 102 0.95 -19.53 8.75
N ASP A 103 1.59 -18.89 9.73
CA ASP A 103 1.23 -17.52 10.13
C ASP A 103 1.43 -16.52 8.98
N THR A 104 2.52 -16.67 8.22
CA THR A 104 2.79 -15.87 7.02
C THR A 104 1.71 -16.08 5.98
N GLN A 105 1.34 -17.34 5.68
CA GLN A 105 0.30 -17.65 4.71
C GLN A 105 -1.08 -17.17 5.18
N PHE A 106 -1.37 -17.28 6.47
CA PHE A 106 -2.57 -16.76 7.10
C PHE A 106 -2.67 -15.25 6.88
N LEU A 107 -1.62 -14.50 7.25
CA LEU A 107 -1.63 -13.05 7.12
C LEU A 107 -1.70 -12.59 5.66
N LYS A 108 -1.02 -13.30 4.75
CA LYS A 108 -1.17 -13.08 3.31
C LYS A 108 -2.61 -13.31 2.85
N THR A 109 -3.25 -14.39 3.29
CA THR A 109 -4.65 -14.69 2.97
C THR A 109 -5.60 -13.65 3.56
N ALA A 110 -5.37 -13.22 4.81
CA ALA A 110 -6.13 -12.18 5.47
C ALA A 110 -6.00 -10.85 4.73
N TYR A 111 -4.81 -10.52 4.23
CA TYR A 111 -4.55 -9.35 3.39
C TYR A 111 -5.23 -9.46 2.01
N ASP A 112 -5.20 -10.67 1.42
CA ASP A 112 -5.75 -10.97 0.10
C ASP A 112 -7.30 -10.97 0.07
N THR A 113 -7.95 -11.23 1.20
CA THR A 113 -9.42 -11.40 1.32
C THR A 113 -10.13 -10.25 2.03
N LEU A 114 -9.46 -9.09 2.19
CA LEU A 114 -10.09 -7.89 2.71
C LEU A 114 -11.22 -7.41 1.80
N ASP A 115 -12.35 -7.06 2.40
CA ASP A 115 -13.43 -6.36 1.72
C ASP A 115 -13.29 -4.83 1.81
N ASP A 116 -14.27 -4.12 1.25
CA ASP A 116 -14.32 -2.66 1.21
C ASP A 116 -14.32 -2.03 2.62
N ASP A 117 -14.76 -2.77 3.65
CA ASP A 117 -14.73 -2.36 5.06
C ASP A 117 -13.38 -2.66 5.74
N SER A 118 -12.38 -3.09 4.97
CA SER A 118 -11.07 -3.52 5.47
C SER A 118 -11.16 -4.64 6.52
N THR A 119 -12.11 -5.56 6.31
CA THR A 119 -12.33 -6.73 7.16
C THR A 119 -12.25 -8.01 6.34
N PHE A 120 -12.03 -9.15 7.00
CA PHE A 120 -11.90 -10.45 6.34
C PHE A 120 -12.53 -11.55 7.19
N VAL A 121 -12.83 -12.69 6.56
CA VAL A 121 -13.40 -13.87 7.22
C VAL A 121 -12.39 -15.00 7.14
N VAL A 122 -12.30 -15.77 8.23
CA VAL A 122 -11.43 -16.93 8.33
C VAL A 122 -12.29 -18.14 8.68
N ASP A 123 -12.08 -19.26 7.98
CA ASP A 123 -12.67 -20.54 8.39
C ASP A 123 -11.92 -21.07 9.62
N THR A 124 -12.56 -20.96 10.80
CA THR A 124 -11.94 -21.29 12.08
C THR A 124 -12.12 -22.78 12.47
N LYS A 125 -12.36 -23.67 11.50
CA LYS A 125 -12.61 -25.10 11.77
C LYS A 125 -11.39 -25.91 12.20
N THR A 126 -10.17 -25.46 11.91
CA THR A 126 -8.95 -26.22 12.25
C THR A 126 -8.27 -25.73 13.53
N ALA A 127 -7.62 -26.64 14.24
CA ALA A 127 -6.90 -26.31 15.48
C ALA A 127 -5.71 -25.38 15.22
N GLU A 128 -4.99 -25.53 14.10
CA GLU A 128 -3.89 -24.62 13.74
C GLU A 128 -4.39 -23.20 13.49
N MET A 129 -5.55 -23.05 12.86
CA MET A 129 -6.15 -21.74 12.58
C MET A 129 -6.54 -21.02 13.88
N GLN A 130 -7.15 -21.74 14.80
CA GLN A 130 -7.52 -21.22 16.12
C GLN A 130 -6.30 -20.78 16.92
N GLU A 131 -5.18 -21.50 16.80
CA GLU A 131 -3.95 -21.13 17.48
C GLU A 131 -3.27 -19.91 16.84
N ALA A 132 -3.19 -19.85 15.51
CA ALA A 132 -2.67 -18.68 14.78
C ALA A 132 -3.50 -17.43 15.10
N LEU A 133 -4.83 -17.53 15.05
CA LEU A 133 -5.73 -16.43 15.37
C LEU A 133 -5.55 -15.96 16.83
N ARG A 134 -5.42 -16.90 17.78
CA ARG A 134 -5.13 -16.55 19.18
C ARG A 134 -3.81 -15.80 19.33
N ARG A 135 -2.74 -16.23 18.66
CA ARG A 135 -1.44 -15.53 18.67
C ARG A 135 -1.55 -14.13 18.08
N LEU A 136 -2.16 -13.99 16.91
CA LEU A 136 -2.31 -12.71 16.19
C LEU A 136 -3.22 -11.72 16.91
N THR A 137 -4.23 -12.23 17.62
CA THR A 137 -5.09 -11.39 18.47
C THR A 137 -4.33 -10.92 19.70
N ARG A 138 -3.57 -11.82 20.35
CA ARG A 138 -2.75 -11.49 21.53
C ARG A 138 -1.61 -10.52 21.21
N SER A 139 -1.04 -10.59 20.01
CA SER A 139 -0.02 -9.64 19.57
C SER A 139 -0.59 -8.26 19.19
N GLY A 140 -1.91 -8.11 19.16
CA GLY A 140 -2.56 -6.87 18.74
C GLY A 140 -2.44 -6.61 17.24
N LEU A 141 -2.20 -7.65 16.42
CA LEU A 141 -2.15 -7.53 14.95
C LEU A 141 -3.53 -7.55 14.32
N VAL A 142 -4.37 -8.45 14.82
CA VAL A 142 -5.74 -8.69 14.34
C VAL A 142 -6.70 -8.48 15.49
N THR A 143 -7.87 -7.94 15.20
CA THR A 143 -8.98 -7.83 16.15
C THR A 143 -10.28 -8.19 15.48
N TYR A 144 -11.32 -8.41 16.29
CA TYR A 144 -12.66 -8.66 15.78
C TYR A 144 -13.32 -7.35 15.36
N SER A 145 -14.12 -7.43 14.31
CA SER A 145 -15.06 -6.40 13.88
C SER A 145 -16.47 -6.98 14.00
N GLY A 146 -17.16 -6.66 15.09
CA GLY A 146 -18.41 -7.35 15.44
C GLY A 146 -18.22 -8.83 15.77
N ARG A 147 -19.24 -9.67 15.49
CA ARG A 147 -19.32 -11.05 16.02
C ARG A 147 -18.54 -12.11 15.24
N SER A 148 -18.20 -11.90 13.97
CA SER A 148 -17.64 -12.97 13.12
C SER A 148 -16.62 -12.51 12.08
N ARG A 149 -16.32 -11.21 12.02
CA ARG A 149 -15.35 -10.66 11.06
C ARG A 149 -14.08 -10.27 11.79
N LEU A 150 -12.96 -10.36 11.10
CA LEU A 150 -11.65 -9.97 11.58
C LEU A 150 -11.15 -8.77 10.80
N GLN A 151 -10.24 -8.02 11.40
CA GLN A 151 -9.59 -6.87 10.78
C GLN A 151 -8.23 -6.63 11.40
N PHE A 152 -7.36 -5.90 10.71
CA PHE A 152 -6.12 -5.44 11.32
C PHE A 152 -6.41 -4.42 12.43
N ALA A 153 -5.54 -4.38 13.44
CA ALA A 153 -5.69 -3.51 14.59
C ALA A 153 -5.71 -2.01 14.25
N ALA A 154 -5.09 -1.61 13.15
CA ALA A 154 -5.23 -0.30 12.54
C ALA A 154 -4.80 -0.37 11.06
N PRO A 155 -5.28 0.53 10.18
CA PRO A 155 -4.78 0.61 8.80
C PRO A 155 -3.25 0.77 8.71
N ILE A 156 -2.63 1.53 9.61
CA ILE A 156 -1.16 1.66 9.63
C ILE A 156 -0.44 0.35 9.98
N VAL A 157 -1.05 -0.50 10.84
CA VAL A 157 -0.53 -1.85 11.13
C VAL A 157 -0.61 -2.72 9.89
N ARG A 158 -1.71 -2.64 9.13
CA ARG A 158 -1.87 -3.34 7.84
C ARG A 158 -0.81 -2.92 6.83
N ILE A 159 -0.56 -1.61 6.68
CA ILE A 159 0.44 -1.08 5.73
C ILE A 159 1.83 -1.63 6.05
N ILE A 160 2.27 -1.50 7.30
CA ILE A 160 3.58 -1.98 7.75
C ILE A 160 3.68 -3.51 7.64
N MET A 161 2.61 -4.23 7.96
CA MET A 161 2.57 -5.69 7.78
C MET A 161 2.68 -6.08 6.30
N GLY A 162 1.97 -5.39 5.41
CA GLY A 162 2.06 -5.61 3.97
C GLY A 162 3.48 -5.38 3.47
N GLN A 163 4.13 -4.29 3.88
CA GLN A 163 5.53 -4.06 3.57
C GLN A 163 6.39 -5.24 4.03
N ARG A 164 6.25 -5.72 5.27
CA ARG A 164 7.06 -6.85 5.74
C ARG A 164 6.78 -8.18 5.02
N LEU A 165 5.53 -8.48 4.71
CA LEU A 165 5.14 -9.75 4.08
C LEU A 165 5.51 -9.85 2.60
N TYR A 166 5.67 -8.70 1.95
CA TYR A 166 5.80 -8.60 0.50
C TYR A 166 7.07 -7.85 0.04
N THR A 167 7.91 -7.30 0.93
CA THR A 167 9.22 -6.73 0.56
C THR A 167 10.28 -7.83 0.53
N ALA A 168 11.07 -7.86 -0.55
CA ALA A 168 12.16 -8.80 -0.73
C ALA A 168 13.44 -8.38 0.05
N PRO A 169 14.36 -9.31 0.35
CA PRO A 169 15.69 -8.98 0.83
C PRO A 169 16.39 -8.01 -0.14
N LEU A 170 17.15 -7.07 0.43
CA LEU A 170 17.83 -5.93 -0.20
C LEU A 170 18.96 -6.29 -1.21
N ASP A 171 19.14 -7.56 -1.56
CA ASP A 171 20.32 -8.05 -2.30
C ASP A 171 20.14 -8.06 -3.82
N LEU A 172 19.08 -7.44 -4.35
CA LEU A 172 18.84 -7.32 -5.79
C LEU A 172 19.21 -5.92 -6.26
N GLU A 173 19.98 -5.82 -7.37
CA GLU A 173 20.32 -4.52 -7.98
C GLU A 173 19.06 -3.68 -8.16
N THR A 174 18.94 -2.58 -7.41
CA THR A 174 17.79 -1.69 -7.47
C THR A 174 17.81 -0.92 -8.78
N SER A 175 16.64 -0.53 -9.30
CA SER A 175 16.57 0.31 -10.51
C SER A 175 17.44 1.58 -10.36
N ASN A 176 18.04 2.05 -11.46
CA ASN A 176 18.95 3.22 -11.54
C ASN A 176 18.29 4.58 -11.17
N GLY A 177 17.22 4.58 -10.39
CA GLY A 177 16.61 5.76 -9.76
C GLY A 177 15.56 6.49 -10.59
N SER A 178 15.33 6.13 -11.85
CA SER A 178 14.27 6.76 -12.68
C SER A 178 12.95 5.98 -12.61
N PHE A 179 11.83 6.70 -12.75
CA PHE A 179 10.50 6.10 -12.73
C PHE A 179 10.30 5.08 -13.85
N GLU A 180 10.80 5.40 -15.05
CA GLU A 180 10.76 4.50 -16.21
C GLU A 180 11.55 3.21 -15.97
N ALA A 181 12.76 3.30 -15.40
CA ALA A 181 13.55 2.12 -15.06
C ALA A 181 12.86 1.27 -13.99
N PHE A 182 12.28 1.91 -12.96
CA PHE A 182 11.50 1.23 -11.94
C PHE A 182 10.31 0.46 -12.53
N LEU A 183 9.51 1.10 -13.41
CA LEU A 183 8.36 0.44 -14.06
C LEU A 183 8.81 -0.74 -14.91
N GLN A 184 9.86 -0.57 -15.73
CA GLN A 184 10.40 -1.65 -16.55
C GLN A 184 10.89 -2.82 -15.70
N THR A 185 11.73 -2.56 -14.68
CA THR A 185 12.25 -3.61 -13.78
C THR A 185 11.14 -4.27 -12.98
N SER A 186 10.13 -3.52 -12.53
CA SER A 186 8.98 -4.07 -11.81
C SER A 186 8.16 -5.04 -12.66
N ILE A 187 7.99 -4.76 -13.97
CA ILE A 187 7.32 -5.67 -14.88
C ILE A 187 8.21 -6.88 -15.16
N GLU A 188 9.50 -6.66 -15.49
CA GLU A 188 10.47 -7.73 -15.76
C GLU A 188 10.55 -8.76 -14.63
N ARG A 189 10.41 -8.33 -13.37
CA ARG A 189 10.51 -9.21 -12.19
C ARG A 189 9.20 -9.90 -11.80
N MET A 190 8.14 -9.75 -12.59
CA MET A 190 6.93 -10.55 -12.40
C MET A 190 7.21 -12.03 -12.64
N ARG A 191 6.44 -12.90 -11.96
CA ARG A 191 6.61 -14.35 -11.96
C ARG A 191 5.64 -15.03 -12.92
N PRO A 192 6.09 -15.56 -14.07
CA PRO A 192 5.24 -16.32 -14.98
C PRO A 192 4.55 -17.51 -14.30
N SER A 193 5.25 -18.22 -13.41
CA SER A 193 4.67 -19.36 -12.70
C SER A 193 3.49 -18.98 -11.81
N GLU A 194 3.54 -17.84 -11.11
CA GLU A 194 2.46 -17.33 -10.27
C GLU A 194 1.27 -16.84 -11.11
N LEU A 195 1.54 -16.13 -12.21
CA LEU A 195 0.49 -15.69 -13.13
C LEU A 195 -0.26 -16.88 -13.75
N ARG A 196 0.47 -17.93 -14.19
CA ARG A 196 -0.12 -19.15 -14.77
C ARG A 196 -0.93 -19.97 -13.77
N LYS A 197 -0.46 -20.08 -12.53
CA LYS A 197 -1.10 -20.90 -11.48
C LYS A 197 -2.23 -20.15 -10.76
N SER A 198 -2.35 -18.85 -10.97
CA SER A 198 -3.37 -18.03 -10.32
C SER A 198 -4.77 -18.55 -10.63
N LEU A 199 -5.61 -18.68 -9.61
CA LEU A 199 -7.02 -19.04 -9.77
C LEU A 199 -7.92 -17.81 -9.95
N SER A 200 -7.34 -16.61 -9.96
CA SER A 200 -8.08 -15.33 -9.95
C SER A 200 -8.50 -14.91 -11.36
N HIS A 201 -9.37 -15.71 -11.98
CA HIS A 201 -9.86 -15.48 -13.33
C HIS A 201 -11.26 -14.85 -13.33
N GLY A 202 -11.49 -13.94 -14.27
CA GLY A 202 -12.82 -13.42 -14.58
C GLY A 202 -13.61 -14.39 -15.46
N THR A 203 -14.83 -13.99 -15.82
CA THR A 203 -15.72 -14.78 -16.70
C THR A 203 -15.15 -15.08 -18.08
N ASN A 204 -14.15 -14.31 -18.51
CA ASN A 204 -13.44 -14.49 -19.79
C ASN A 204 -12.17 -15.34 -19.67
N LEU A 205 -11.97 -16.06 -18.56
CA LEU A 205 -10.77 -16.86 -18.26
C LEU A 205 -9.46 -16.06 -18.30
N ARG A 206 -9.53 -14.73 -18.17
CA ARG A 206 -8.36 -13.85 -18.01
C ARG A 206 -8.25 -13.40 -16.58
N LEU A 207 -7.03 -13.13 -16.14
CA LEU A 207 -6.76 -12.62 -14.80
C LEU A 207 -7.57 -11.34 -14.51
N ILE A 208 -8.17 -11.28 -13.33
CA ILE A 208 -8.82 -10.06 -12.84
C ILE A 208 -7.77 -9.02 -12.42
N GLU A 209 -8.19 -7.76 -12.32
CA GLU A 209 -7.30 -6.63 -12.00
C GLU A 209 -6.53 -6.83 -10.70
N ARG A 210 -7.19 -7.37 -9.67
CA ARG A 210 -6.56 -7.68 -8.38
C ARG A 210 -5.42 -8.68 -8.48
N ALA A 211 -5.48 -9.63 -9.42
CA ALA A 211 -4.40 -10.59 -9.64
C ALA A 211 -3.16 -9.89 -10.21
N TRP A 212 -3.36 -8.94 -11.13
CA TRP A 212 -2.31 -8.10 -11.69
C TRP A 212 -1.70 -7.19 -10.62
N GLN A 213 -2.52 -6.53 -9.81
CA GLN A 213 -2.09 -5.72 -8.67
C GLN A 213 -1.19 -6.50 -7.71
N LYS A 214 -1.59 -7.70 -7.31
CA LYS A 214 -0.77 -8.53 -6.42
C LYS A 214 0.55 -8.95 -7.06
N ALA A 215 0.50 -9.45 -8.29
CA ALA A 215 1.69 -9.93 -8.99
C ALA A 215 2.69 -8.79 -9.24
N TRP A 216 2.18 -7.61 -9.61
CA TRP A 216 3.00 -6.43 -9.80
C TRP A 216 3.58 -5.92 -8.48
N MET A 217 2.80 -5.84 -7.40
CA MET A 217 3.31 -5.41 -6.09
C MET A 217 4.48 -6.27 -5.59
N LEU A 218 4.36 -7.60 -5.74
CA LEU A 218 5.41 -8.56 -5.41
C LEU A 218 6.69 -8.33 -6.22
N ALA A 219 6.56 -8.00 -7.50
CA ALA A 219 7.70 -7.75 -8.36
C ALA A 219 8.31 -6.35 -8.12
N ALA A 220 7.47 -5.34 -7.99
CA ALA A 220 7.83 -3.96 -7.75
C ALA A 220 8.56 -3.76 -6.42
N SER A 221 8.19 -4.52 -5.38
CA SER A 221 8.88 -4.48 -4.08
C SER A 221 10.34 -4.93 -4.16
N THR A 222 10.71 -5.70 -5.17
CA THR A 222 12.11 -6.06 -5.43
C THR A 222 12.84 -4.98 -6.21
N ALA A 223 12.13 -4.22 -7.06
CA ALA A 223 12.68 -3.24 -8.00
C ALA A 223 12.82 -1.83 -7.42
N ILE A 224 12.22 -1.60 -6.25
CA ILE A 224 12.14 -0.30 -5.60
C ILE A 224 13.54 0.25 -5.27
N PRO A 225 13.82 1.54 -5.52
CA PRO A 225 15.06 2.16 -5.08
C PRO A 225 15.23 2.07 -3.56
N GLY A 226 16.47 1.90 -3.10
CA GLY A 226 16.79 1.78 -1.67
C GLY A 226 16.31 2.98 -0.85
N GLY A 227 15.77 2.72 0.34
CA GLY A 227 15.24 3.77 1.23
C GLY A 227 13.82 4.24 0.92
N HIS A 228 13.16 3.62 -0.06
CA HIS A 228 11.77 3.90 -0.41
C HIS A 228 10.84 2.75 -0.01
N THR A 229 9.53 3.03 -0.04
CA THR A 229 8.50 2.01 0.21
C THR A 229 7.37 2.12 -0.80
N ILE A 230 6.80 0.99 -1.20
CA ILE A 230 5.54 0.95 -1.95
C ILE A 230 4.41 0.85 -0.94
N SER A 231 3.41 1.72 -1.10
CA SER A 231 2.20 1.75 -0.29
C SER A 231 0.99 1.52 -1.21
N PRO A 232 0.24 0.43 -1.03
CA PRO A 232 -0.98 0.19 -1.79
C PRO A 232 -2.15 1.01 -1.24
N ASP A 233 -3.16 1.23 -2.09
CA ASP A 233 -4.44 1.86 -1.74
C ASP A 233 -4.26 3.23 -1.05
N VAL A 234 -3.45 4.09 -1.64
CA VAL A 234 -3.13 5.40 -1.08
C VAL A 234 -4.13 6.45 -1.54
N GLY A 235 -4.72 7.16 -0.59
CA GLY A 235 -5.65 8.23 -0.91
C GLY A 235 -6.08 9.02 0.31
N LYS A 236 -6.71 8.33 1.27
CA LYS A 236 -7.26 8.96 2.48
C LYS A 236 -6.24 9.73 3.31
N VAL A 237 -4.99 9.26 3.37
CA VAL A 237 -3.90 9.95 4.07
C VAL A 237 -3.56 11.32 3.45
N PHE A 238 -3.96 11.56 2.20
CA PHE A 238 -3.81 12.82 1.50
C PHE A 238 -5.16 13.53 1.28
N GLY A 239 -6.24 13.10 1.94
CA GLY A 239 -7.58 13.67 1.75
C GLY A 239 -8.25 13.32 0.43
N SER A 240 -7.67 12.44 -0.38
CA SER A 240 -8.22 12.01 -1.67
C SER A 240 -9.54 11.22 -1.52
N SER A 241 -10.47 11.48 -2.44
CA SER A 241 -11.75 10.76 -2.56
C SER A 241 -11.64 9.39 -3.23
N GLY A 242 -10.49 9.09 -3.85
CA GLY A 242 -10.16 7.79 -4.43
C GLY A 242 -8.88 7.21 -3.85
N PHE A 243 -8.65 5.92 -4.12
CA PHE A 243 -7.45 5.20 -3.73
C PHE A 243 -6.65 4.87 -4.97
N LEU A 244 -5.43 5.41 -5.04
CA LEU A 244 -4.43 5.04 -6.02
C LEU A 244 -3.93 3.64 -5.71
N ASP A 245 -3.79 2.79 -6.73
CA ASP A 245 -3.39 1.39 -6.53
C ASP A 245 -2.05 1.29 -5.80
N PHE A 246 -1.03 2.04 -6.23
CA PHE A 246 0.29 2.05 -5.60
C PHE A 246 0.94 3.43 -5.58
N TYR A 247 1.54 3.77 -4.45
CA TYR A 247 2.31 4.99 -4.23
C TYR A 247 3.71 4.65 -3.75
N ILE A 248 4.74 5.14 -4.43
CA ILE A 248 6.14 4.98 -4.04
C ILE A 248 6.53 6.21 -3.21
N ASN A 249 6.74 5.96 -1.93
CA ASN A 249 6.91 6.99 -0.92
C ASN A 249 8.34 7.55 -0.84
N GLY A 250 8.54 8.59 -0.03
CA GLY A 250 9.79 9.33 0.10
C GLY A 250 9.85 10.51 -0.86
N TRP A 251 11.05 10.88 -1.31
CA TRP A 251 11.23 11.99 -2.25
C TRP A 251 10.79 11.65 -3.68
N LEU A 252 10.61 10.36 -4.00
CA LEU A 252 10.16 9.91 -5.31
C LEU A 252 8.72 10.33 -5.60
N LYS A 253 7.76 10.07 -4.71
CA LYS A 253 6.34 10.45 -4.88
C LYS A 253 5.76 9.95 -6.21
N TRP A 254 6.06 8.71 -6.59
CA TRP A 254 5.54 8.15 -7.83
C TRP A 254 4.19 7.48 -7.63
N GLY A 255 3.29 7.63 -8.60
CA GLY A 255 1.99 6.96 -8.60
C GLY A 255 1.87 5.93 -9.70
N VAL A 256 1.39 4.73 -9.36
CA VAL A 256 1.14 3.67 -10.33
C VAL A 256 -0.29 3.18 -10.16
N GLU A 257 -1.06 3.25 -11.23
CA GLU A 257 -2.38 2.64 -11.33
C GLU A 257 -2.28 1.45 -12.28
N LEU A 258 -2.94 0.34 -11.97
CA LEU A 258 -3.00 -0.81 -12.86
C LEU A 258 -4.40 -0.96 -13.43
N MET A 259 -4.45 -1.44 -14.65
CA MET A 259 -5.70 -1.83 -15.28
C MET A 259 -5.46 -3.03 -16.16
N ARG A 260 -6.54 -3.53 -16.76
CA ARG A 260 -6.47 -4.66 -17.68
C ARG A 260 -7.34 -4.47 -18.91
N GLU A 261 -6.88 -5.04 -20.02
CA GLU A 261 -7.65 -5.26 -21.23
C GLU A 261 -8.26 -3.96 -21.81
N GLY A 262 -7.65 -2.80 -21.55
CA GLY A 262 -8.14 -1.50 -22.03
C GLY A 262 -9.46 -1.03 -21.44
N ARG A 263 -9.97 -1.68 -20.39
CA ARG A 263 -11.29 -1.34 -19.83
C ARG A 263 -11.29 0.00 -19.12
N ARG A 264 -12.26 0.86 -19.44
CA ARG A 264 -12.50 2.14 -18.74
C ARG A 264 -11.28 3.07 -18.72
N MET A 265 -10.44 3.01 -19.76
CA MET A 265 -9.22 3.81 -19.87
C MET A 265 -9.42 5.29 -19.54
N GLY A 266 -10.47 5.90 -20.12
CA GLY A 266 -10.81 7.30 -19.87
C GLY A 266 -11.09 7.60 -18.39
N ASP A 267 -11.73 6.68 -17.68
CA ASP A 267 -12.01 6.83 -16.25
C ASP A 267 -10.72 6.83 -15.44
N HIS A 268 -9.79 5.91 -15.70
CA HIS A 268 -8.50 5.85 -14.97
C HIS A 268 -7.66 7.10 -15.25
N VAL A 269 -7.53 7.50 -16.51
CA VAL A 269 -6.80 8.72 -16.90
C VAL A 269 -7.42 9.96 -16.22
N SER A 270 -8.75 10.06 -16.16
CA SER A 270 -9.44 11.19 -15.54
C SER A 270 -9.16 11.34 -14.05
N ARG A 271 -8.80 10.26 -13.33
CA ARG A 271 -8.48 10.31 -11.89
C ARG A 271 -7.23 11.13 -11.61
N PHE A 272 -6.27 11.13 -12.53
CA PHE A 272 -5.00 11.87 -12.44
C PHE A 272 -5.08 13.32 -12.93
N MET A 273 -6.18 13.72 -13.56
CA MET A 273 -6.35 15.08 -14.06
C MET A 273 -6.47 16.09 -12.89
N PRO A 274 -6.27 17.41 -13.12
CA PRO A 274 -6.31 18.41 -12.04
C PRO A 274 -7.61 18.44 -11.23
N THR A 275 -8.73 18.07 -11.85
CA THR A 275 -10.05 17.95 -11.21
C THR A 275 -10.41 16.51 -10.84
N GLY A 276 -9.48 15.58 -11.03
CA GLY A 276 -9.62 14.15 -10.81
C GLY A 276 -9.59 13.77 -9.33
N ARG A 277 -9.87 12.49 -9.06
CA ARG A 277 -9.94 11.96 -7.69
C ARG A 277 -8.59 12.06 -6.97
N TYR A 278 -7.47 11.93 -7.69
CA TYR A 278 -6.12 11.91 -7.14
C TYR A 278 -5.48 13.29 -7.02
N LYS A 279 -6.23 14.38 -7.26
CA LYS A 279 -5.71 15.76 -7.23
C LYS A 279 -4.99 16.15 -5.93
N GLN A 280 -5.33 15.52 -4.81
CA GLN A 280 -4.70 15.79 -3.51
C GLN A 280 -3.51 14.87 -3.21
N ILE A 281 -3.31 13.81 -4.00
CA ILE A 281 -2.15 12.92 -3.84
C ILE A 281 -0.94 13.62 -4.47
N PRO A 282 0.14 13.89 -3.71
CA PRO A 282 1.31 14.53 -4.26
C PRO A 282 2.05 13.56 -5.17
N LEU A 283 2.10 13.84 -6.48
CA LEU A 283 2.74 12.99 -7.48
C LEU A 283 3.81 13.78 -8.23
N SER A 284 5.05 13.28 -8.24
CA SER A 284 6.10 13.84 -9.11
C SER A 284 5.99 13.28 -10.53
N GLU A 285 5.69 11.99 -10.64
CA GLU A 285 5.45 11.25 -11.87
C GLU A 285 4.36 10.22 -11.60
N TRP A 286 3.62 9.85 -12.65
CA TRP A 286 2.63 8.78 -12.55
C TRP A 286 2.46 8.04 -13.85
N ALA A 287 2.05 6.77 -13.75
CA ALA A 287 1.77 5.93 -14.89
C ALA A 287 0.56 5.04 -14.63
N ILE A 288 -0.13 4.68 -15.72
CA ILE A 288 -1.08 3.57 -15.75
C ILE A 288 -0.40 2.41 -16.48
N ILE A 289 -0.33 1.23 -15.86
CA ILE A 289 0.08 0.01 -16.56
C ILE A 289 -1.18 -0.76 -16.94
N ASP A 290 -1.39 -0.91 -18.24
CA ASP A 290 -2.53 -1.64 -18.79
C ASP A 290 -2.06 -3.00 -19.29
N PHE A 291 -2.31 -4.02 -18.47
CA PHE A 291 -2.00 -5.40 -18.83
C PHE A 291 -3.04 -5.92 -19.82
N ARG A 292 -2.60 -6.27 -21.03
CA ARG A 292 -3.49 -6.79 -22.06
C ARG A 292 -2.97 -8.08 -22.65
N HIS A 293 -3.87 -8.97 -23.01
CA HIS A 293 -3.51 -10.05 -23.90
C HIS A 293 -2.91 -9.51 -25.21
N ASN A 294 -1.92 -10.18 -25.79
CA ASN A 294 -1.23 -9.73 -27.01
C ASN A 294 -2.17 -9.46 -28.21
N SER A 295 -3.34 -10.10 -28.24
CA SER A 295 -4.36 -9.90 -29.28
C SER A 295 -5.16 -8.59 -29.13
N LEU A 296 -4.97 -7.84 -28.03
CA LEU A 296 -5.66 -6.58 -27.74
C LEU A 296 -4.72 -5.37 -27.79
N ARG A 297 -3.91 -5.33 -28.84
CA ARG A 297 -2.99 -4.20 -29.11
C ARG A 297 -3.73 -2.85 -29.07
N PRO A 298 -3.14 -1.81 -28.49
CA PRO A 298 -3.69 -0.46 -28.54
C PRO A 298 -3.61 0.14 -29.95
N ASP A 299 -4.42 1.16 -30.23
CA ASP A 299 -4.24 2.00 -31.42
C ASP A 299 -3.06 2.95 -31.21
N PHE A 300 -2.04 2.82 -32.06
CA PHE A 300 -0.82 3.62 -32.04
C PHE A 300 -1.08 5.12 -32.22
N LYS A 301 -2.20 5.49 -32.84
CA LYS A 301 -2.57 6.90 -33.06
C LYS A 301 -3.12 7.58 -31.80
N THR A 302 -3.56 6.81 -30.82
CA THR A 302 -4.23 7.31 -29.60
C THR A 302 -3.48 6.95 -28.33
N LEU A 303 -2.17 6.64 -28.43
CA LEU A 303 -1.36 6.32 -27.26
C LEU A 303 -1.27 7.53 -26.34
N ASN A 304 -1.41 7.29 -25.04
CA ASN A 304 -1.24 8.31 -24.02
C ASN A 304 0.18 8.22 -23.42
N PRO A 305 0.87 9.35 -23.19
CA PRO A 305 2.25 9.38 -22.70
C PRO A 305 2.46 8.73 -21.33
N ASN A 306 1.42 8.71 -20.48
CA ASN A 306 1.49 8.14 -19.13
C ASN A 306 1.00 6.70 -19.06
N ILE A 307 0.79 6.03 -20.21
CA ILE A 307 0.26 4.67 -20.25
C ILE A 307 1.30 3.71 -20.80
N TRP A 308 1.51 2.64 -20.04
CA TRP A 308 2.34 1.51 -20.37
C TRP A 308 1.45 0.36 -20.78
N TYR A 309 1.41 0.05 -22.07
CA TYR A 309 0.63 -1.08 -22.58
C TYR A 309 1.50 -2.34 -22.49
N ALA A 310 1.25 -3.16 -21.48
CA ALA A 310 2.01 -4.39 -21.22
C ALA A 310 1.28 -5.59 -21.82
N LEU A 311 1.68 -5.98 -23.02
CA LEU A 311 1.04 -7.04 -23.80
C LEU A 311 1.60 -8.42 -23.44
N TYR A 312 0.87 -9.20 -22.65
CA TYR A 312 1.33 -10.52 -22.21
C TYR A 312 1.07 -11.62 -23.25
N ALA A 313 2.01 -12.56 -23.33
CA ALA A 313 1.85 -13.82 -24.07
C ALA A 313 0.99 -14.84 -23.29
N ASP A 314 0.45 -15.85 -23.98
CA ASP A 314 -0.43 -16.88 -23.39
C ASP A 314 0.19 -17.61 -22.20
N ASP A 315 1.51 -17.81 -22.23
CA ASP A 315 2.26 -18.50 -21.17
C ASP A 315 2.83 -17.56 -20.09
N TYR A 316 2.54 -16.27 -20.20
CA TYR A 316 3.06 -15.18 -19.37
C TYR A 316 4.59 -15.11 -19.28
N SER A 317 5.34 -15.74 -20.21
CA SER A 317 6.81 -15.72 -20.19
C SER A 317 7.39 -14.38 -20.62
N THR A 318 6.64 -13.63 -21.43
CA THR A 318 7.07 -12.37 -22.02
C THR A 318 5.94 -11.35 -22.04
N MET A 319 6.32 -10.08 -22.06
CA MET A 319 5.43 -8.96 -22.30
C MET A 319 6.04 -8.02 -23.35
N THR A 320 5.26 -7.63 -24.35
CA THR A 320 5.62 -6.52 -25.25
C THR A 320 5.12 -5.22 -24.65
N ILE A 321 6.04 -4.30 -24.36
CA ILE A 321 5.74 -2.95 -23.88
C ILE A 321 5.60 -2.01 -25.07
N ILE A 322 4.45 -1.36 -25.16
CA ILE A 322 4.20 -0.29 -26.13
C ILE A 322 4.02 1.01 -25.34
N ARG A 323 4.68 2.09 -25.80
CA ARG A 323 4.58 3.43 -25.19
C ARG A 323 4.52 4.51 -26.27
N TYR A 324 3.90 5.64 -25.91
CA TYR A 324 3.86 6.82 -26.78
C TYR A 324 5.28 7.29 -27.13
N GLY A 325 5.56 7.43 -28.43
CA GLY A 325 6.84 7.97 -28.92
C GLY A 325 8.06 7.10 -28.64
N LYS A 326 7.88 5.80 -28.34
CA LYS A 326 8.96 4.83 -28.09
C LYS A 326 8.80 3.62 -29.00
N GLU A 327 9.91 2.97 -29.31
CA GLU A 327 9.89 1.67 -30.00
C GLU A 327 9.27 0.59 -29.09
N GLU A 328 8.67 -0.43 -29.71
CA GLU A 328 8.18 -1.59 -28.96
C GLU A 328 9.35 -2.29 -28.26
N MET A 329 9.16 -2.67 -27.00
CA MET A 329 10.17 -3.37 -26.20
C MET A 329 9.65 -4.74 -25.80
N LEU A 330 10.38 -5.81 -26.12
CA LEU A 330 10.07 -7.14 -25.61
C LEU A 330 10.77 -7.35 -24.27
N LEU A 331 9.99 -7.60 -23.22
CA LEU A 331 10.48 -7.97 -21.90
C LEU A 331 10.25 -9.46 -21.64
N THR A 332 11.30 -10.15 -21.20
CA THR A 332 11.18 -11.49 -20.61
C THR A 332 10.89 -11.35 -19.12
N LEU A 333 9.87 -12.05 -18.63
CA LEU A 333 9.55 -12.06 -17.21
C LEU A 333 10.47 -13.05 -16.48
N ARG A 334 11.29 -12.54 -15.56
CA ARG A 334 12.38 -13.26 -14.88
C ARG A 334 12.14 -13.46 -13.38
N GLY A 335 10.95 -13.14 -12.87
CA GLY A 335 10.66 -13.27 -11.44
C GLY A 335 10.75 -14.70 -10.88
N ASP A 336 10.70 -15.72 -11.76
CA ASP A 336 10.88 -17.12 -11.39
C ASP A 336 12.37 -17.49 -11.19
N ASP A 337 13.31 -16.62 -11.58
CA ASP A 337 14.74 -16.83 -11.37
C ASP A 337 15.03 -16.82 -9.85
N PRO A 338 15.63 -17.89 -9.29
CA PRO A 338 15.97 -17.95 -7.88
C PRO A 338 16.94 -16.83 -7.45
N HIS A 339 17.72 -16.27 -8.36
CA HIS A 339 18.60 -15.13 -8.08
C HIS A 339 17.86 -13.78 -8.02
N LEU A 340 16.59 -13.73 -8.43
CA LEU A 340 15.71 -12.53 -8.40
C LEU A 340 14.55 -12.68 -7.41
N SER A 341 14.45 -13.84 -6.75
CA SER A 341 13.35 -14.19 -5.87
C SER A 341 13.66 -13.85 -4.41
N PRO A 342 12.77 -13.14 -3.69
CA PRO A 342 12.86 -13.08 -2.24
C PRO A 342 12.85 -14.48 -1.62
N HIS A 343 13.87 -14.78 -0.82
CA HIS A 343 13.93 -15.93 0.07
C HIS A 343 12.91 -15.81 1.20
#